data_AF-A0A368KT47-F1
#
_entry.id   AF-A0A368KT47-F1
#
_cell.length_a   1.000
_cell.length_b   1.000
_cell.length_c   1.000
_cell.angle_alpha   90.00
_cell.angle_beta   90.00
_cell.angle_gamma   90.00
#
_symmetry.space_group_name_H-M   'P 1'
#
loop_
_entity.id
_entity.type
_entity.pdbx_description
1 polymer ?
#
loop_
_entity_poly.entity_id
_entity_poly.type
_entity_poly.pdbx_seq_one_letter_code
_entity_poly.pdbx_strand_id
1 'polypeptide(L)'
;MLDAMEGVTLLALVQADVTLLGHFDYYNRNEIEKNLEISVIAKDGKRFTIEPMQEIEGDLQQVVAALEPVMAGAMGNLGRSMEIFVLDNKNADGSKVIDSYESGQIDIRMVRRDGSVMDSTIELPMNCLYVPRKCPNGKDAHISWKFCPWTGVPLED
;
A
#
# COMPACT_ATOMS: atom_id res chain seq x y z
N MET A 1 4.80 6.21 20.49
CA MET A 1 5.27 5.89 19.12
C MET A 1 4.23 5.11 18.34
N LEU A 2 3.78 3.93 18.81
CA LEU A 2 2.68 3.19 18.14
C LEU A 2 1.35 3.97 18.19
N ASP A 3 1.06 4.66 19.28
CA ASP A 3 -0.14 5.50 19.41
C ASP A 3 -0.15 6.66 18.40
N ALA A 4 1.01 7.12 17.95
CA ALA A 4 1.10 8.16 16.91
C ALA A 4 0.66 7.65 15.53
N MET A 5 0.65 6.34 15.33
CA MET A 5 0.13 5.68 14.12
C MET A 5 -1.35 5.29 14.26
N GLU A 6 -1.99 5.58 15.40
CA GLU A 6 -3.38 5.26 15.60
C GLU A 6 -4.26 6.07 14.65
N GLY A 7 -5.10 5.38 13.88
CA GLY A 7 -6.03 6.05 12.98
C GLY A 7 -5.44 6.49 11.64
N VAL A 8 -4.19 6.13 11.35
CA VAL A 8 -3.58 6.41 10.05
C VAL A 8 -3.09 5.13 9.38
N THR A 9 -2.97 5.19 8.06
CA THR A 9 -2.32 4.15 7.24
C THR A 9 -1.14 4.78 6.52
N LEU A 10 0.03 4.15 6.60
CA LEU A 10 1.21 4.57 5.83
C LEU A 10 1.23 3.82 4.50
N LEU A 11 1.20 4.56 3.40
CA LEU A 11 1.37 4.04 2.06
C LEU A 11 2.75 4.46 1.53
N ALA A 12 3.64 3.48 1.36
CA ALA A 12 4.95 3.71 0.80
C ALA A 12 4.91 3.45 -0.72
N LEU A 13 5.27 4.46 -1.51
CA LEU A 13 5.30 4.40 -2.97
C LEU A 13 6.70 4.65 -3.49
N VAL A 14 7.08 3.94 -4.55
CA VAL A 14 8.26 4.24 -5.34
C VAL A 14 7.88 4.16 -6.81
N GLN A 15 8.23 5.18 -7.56
CA GLN A 15 7.99 5.24 -8.99
C GLN A 15 9.30 5.60 -9.70
N ALA A 16 9.61 4.87 -10.76
CA ALA A 16 10.81 5.08 -11.55
C ALA A 16 10.59 4.68 -13.01
N ASP A 17 11.22 5.43 -13.91
CA ASP A 17 11.40 5.00 -15.30
C ASP A 17 12.74 4.28 -15.44
N VAL A 18 12.77 3.23 -16.26
CA VAL A 18 14.00 2.52 -16.59
C VAL A 18 14.58 3.11 -17.87
N THR A 19 15.75 3.73 -17.76
CA THR A 19 16.48 4.29 -18.90
C THR A 19 17.02 3.18 -19.82
N LEU A 20 17.39 3.53 -21.06
CA LEU A 20 17.98 2.60 -22.03
C LEU A 20 19.26 1.90 -21.52
N LEU A 21 19.97 2.53 -20.58
CA LEU A 21 21.18 1.99 -19.97
C LEU A 21 20.91 1.26 -18.64
N GLY A 22 19.64 0.99 -18.31
CA GLY A 22 19.24 0.23 -17.13
C GLY A 22 19.32 1.00 -15.79
N HIS A 23 19.53 2.31 -15.82
CA HIS A 23 19.44 3.15 -14.63
C HIS A 23 17.99 3.52 -14.34
N PHE A 24 17.64 3.61 -13.05
CA PHE A 24 16.34 4.10 -12.59
C PHE A 24 16.36 5.62 -12.47
N ASP A 25 15.40 6.26 -13.13
CA ASP A 25 15.10 7.68 -12.99
C ASP A 25 13.84 7.80 -12.13
N TYR A 26 14.05 8.14 -10.86
CA TYR A 26 12.99 8.16 -9.85
C TYR A 26 12.16 9.45 -9.92
N TYR A 27 10.88 9.30 -9.61
CA TYR A 27 9.96 10.42 -9.48
C TYR A 27 10.12 11.00 -8.07
N ASN A 28 10.11 12.32 -7.94
CA ASN A 28 10.05 12.95 -6.63
C ASN A 28 8.60 13.00 -6.09
N ARG A 29 8.45 13.26 -4.79
CA ARG A 29 7.14 13.40 -4.13
C ARG A 29 6.10 14.21 -4.92
N ASN A 30 6.45 15.41 -5.37
CA ASN A 30 5.52 16.30 -6.05
C ASN A 30 5.07 15.74 -7.40
N GLU A 31 5.96 15.02 -8.11
CA GLU A 31 5.61 14.35 -9.36
C GLU A 31 4.61 13.20 -9.14
N ILE A 32 4.83 12.40 -8.08
CA ILE A 32 3.94 11.29 -7.71
C ILE A 32 2.59 11.85 -7.26
N GLU A 33 2.59 12.76 -6.28
CA GLU A 33 1.39 13.29 -5.63
C GLU A 33 0.44 13.96 -6.61
N LYS A 34 0.96 14.69 -7.61
CA LYS A 34 0.16 15.40 -8.60
C LYS A 34 -0.83 14.52 -9.36
N ASN A 35 -0.50 13.25 -9.59
CA ASN A 35 -1.33 12.32 -10.36
C ASN A 35 -1.64 11.04 -9.58
N LEU A 36 -1.51 11.09 -8.26
CA LEU A 36 -1.80 9.97 -7.37
C LEU A 36 -3.30 9.93 -7.07
N GLU A 37 -3.97 8.88 -7.52
CA GLU A 37 -5.34 8.58 -7.10
C GLU A 37 -5.31 7.33 -6.23
N ILE A 38 -5.80 7.45 -5.00
CA ILE A 38 -5.96 6.31 -4.09
C ILE A 38 -7.44 6.10 -3.87
N SER A 39 -7.90 4.89 -4.11
CA SER A 39 -9.27 4.49 -3.76
C SER A 39 -9.26 3.18 -3.03
N VAL A 40 -10.23 2.99 -2.16
CA VAL A 40 -10.31 1.81 -1.31
C VAL A 40 -11.71 1.24 -1.43
N ILE A 41 -11.77 -0.09 -1.47
CA ILE A 41 -12.99 -0.87 -1.39
C ILE A 41 -12.99 -1.50 0.01
N ALA A 42 -13.89 -1.03 0.87
CA ALA A 42 -14.03 -1.57 2.23
C ALA A 42 -14.71 -2.96 2.22
N LYS A 43 -14.74 -3.59 3.39
CA LYS A 43 -15.40 -4.88 3.63
C LYS A 43 -16.86 -4.93 3.20
N ASP A 44 -17.57 -3.82 3.27
CA ASP A 44 -18.98 -3.71 2.85
C ASP A 44 -19.15 -3.53 1.33
N GLY A 45 -18.05 -3.53 0.57
CA GLY A 45 -18.01 -3.35 -0.87
C GLY A 45 -18.13 -1.90 -1.33
N LYS A 46 -18.23 -0.92 -0.41
CA LYS A 46 -18.27 0.48 -0.79
C LYS A 46 -16.89 0.96 -1.22
N ARG A 47 -16.87 1.74 -2.30
CA ARG A 47 -15.67 2.41 -2.80
C ARG A 47 -15.65 3.87 -2.34
N PHE A 48 -14.50 4.33 -1.89
CA PHE A 48 -14.25 5.73 -1.58
C PHE A 48 -12.82 6.12 -1.99
N THR A 49 -12.64 7.39 -2.31
CA THR A 49 -11.33 7.99 -2.61
C THR A 49 -10.74 8.51 -1.31
N ILE A 50 -9.42 8.31 -1.13
CA ILE A 50 -8.67 8.86 0.01
C ILE A 50 -7.57 9.75 -0.54
N GLU A 51 -7.43 10.93 0.03
CA GLU A 51 -6.34 11.85 -0.27
C GLU A 51 -5.26 11.72 0.82
N PRO A 52 -3.97 11.76 0.46
CA PRO A 52 -2.91 11.87 1.45
C PRO A 52 -3.06 13.12 2.31
N MET A 53 -2.78 12.97 3.61
CA MET A 53 -2.70 14.09 4.53
C MET A 53 -1.63 15.08 4.05
N GLN A 54 -2.03 16.35 3.92
CA GLN A 54 -1.14 17.43 3.49
C GLN A 54 -0.20 17.88 4.60
N GLU A 55 -0.64 17.79 5.84
CA GLU A 55 0.14 18.14 7.03
C GLU A 55 0.15 16.96 8.01
N ILE A 56 1.35 16.57 8.44
CA ILE A 56 1.57 15.62 9.51
C ILE A 56 2.38 16.30 10.59
N GLU A 57 1.91 16.27 11.83
CA GLU A 57 2.52 17.01 12.93
C GLU A 57 2.89 16.10 14.09
N GLY A 58 3.74 16.61 14.98
CA GLY A 58 4.08 15.98 16.25
C GLY A 58 4.77 14.63 16.10
N ASP A 59 4.32 13.65 16.89
CA ASP A 59 4.96 12.34 16.99
C ASP A 59 4.87 11.54 15.68
N LEU A 60 3.82 11.74 14.88
CA LEU A 60 3.65 11.02 13.61
C LEU A 60 4.71 11.44 12.59
N GLN A 61 5.03 12.74 12.52
CA GLN A 61 6.10 13.25 11.67
C GLN A 61 7.46 12.64 12.05
N GLN A 62 7.73 12.50 13.35
CA GLN A 62 8.96 11.88 13.84
C GLN A 62 9.04 10.40 13.48
N VAL A 63 7.92 9.67 13.54
CA VAL A 63 7.85 8.27 13.12
C VAL A 63 8.15 8.13 11.63
N VAL A 64 7.52 8.93 10.78
CA VAL A 64 7.75 8.90 9.32
C VAL A 64 9.22 9.23 9.01
N ALA A 65 9.77 10.29 9.62
CA ALA A 65 11.16 10.69 9.44
C ALA A 65 12.16 9.61 9.92
N ALA A 66 11.78 8.77 10.90
CA ALA A 66 12.61 7.66 11.36
C ALA A 66 12.58 6.44 10.41
N LEU A 67 11.53 6.30 9.59
CA LEU A 67 11.40 5.18 8.64
C LEU A 67 12.26 5.38 7.39
N GLU A 68 12.40 6.61 6.90
CA GLU A 68 13.22 6.92 5.71
C GLU A 68 14.65 6.35 5.77
N PRO A 69 15.46 6.59 6.83
CA PRO A 69 16.81 6.04 6.90
C PRO A 69 16.82 4.51 7.01
N VAL A 70 15.78 3.89 7.58
CA VAL A 70 15.64 2.43 7.65
C VAL A 70 15.43 1.85 6.26
N MET A 71 14.52 2.44 5.47
CA MET A 71 14.25 2.02 4.09
C MET A 71 15.47 2.24 3.20
N ALA A 72 16.13 3.41 3.32
CA ALA A 72 17.37 3.71 2.61
C ALA A 72 18.51 2.72 2.96
N GLY A 73 18.63 2.34 4.24
CA GLY A 73 19.62 1.36 4.69
C GLY A 73 19.35 -0.05 4.15
N ALA A 74 18.08 -0.46 4.12
CA ALA A 74 17.67 -1.80 3.68
C ALA A 74 17.67 -1.97 2.15
N MET A 75 17.25 -0.95 1.41
CA MET A 75 16.97 -1.02 -0.03
C MET A 75 17.86 -0.09 -0.88
N GLY A 76 18.84 0.58 -0.28
CA GLY A 76 19.77 1.46 -0.98
C GLY A 76 19.06 2.63 -1.68
N ASN A 77 19.36 2.83 -2.96
CA ASN A 77 18.79 3.93 -3.75
C ASN A 77 17.26 3.83 -3.88
N LEU A 78 16.70 2.62 -3.99
CA LEU A 78 15.25 2.45 -4.06
C LEU A 78 14.58 2.92 -2.77
N GLY A 79 15.16 2.57 -1.62
CA GLY A 79 14.66 3.01 -0.32
C GLY A 79 14.78 4.52 -0.09
N ARG A 80 15.81 5.17 -0.66
CA ARG A 80 15.96 6.65 -0.62
C ARG A 80 14.94 7.38 -1.47
N SER A 81 14.44 6.75 -2.52
CA SER A 81 13.43 7.31 -3.43
C SER A 81 12.02 6.85 -3.09
N MET A 82 11.84 6.19 -1.95
CA MET A 82 10.54 5.76 -1.47
C MET A 82 9.87 6.93 -0.75
N GLU A 83 8.69 7.29 -1.22
CA GLU A 83 7.86 8.35 -0.65
C GLU A 83 6.79 7.73 0.25
N ILE A 84 6.72 8.19 1.50
CA ILE A 84 5.68 7.77 2.45
C ILE A 84 4.55 8.79 2.42
N PHE A 85 3.36 8.31 2.07
CA PHE A 85 2.10 9.03 2.14
C PHE A 85 1.33 8.57 3.38
N VAL A 86 0.84 9.52 4.16
CA VAL A 86 0.00 9.23 5.33
C VAL A 86 -1.45 9.40 4.93
N LEU A 87 -2.25 8.36 5.17
CA LEU A 87 -3.67 8.33 4.87
C LEU A 87 -4.46 8.41 6.18
N ASP A 88 -5.44 9.30 6.25
CA ASP A 88 -6.40 9.28 7.34
C ASP A 88 -7.27 8.02 7.20
N ASN A 89 -7.24 7.19 8.24
CA ASN A 89 -7.87 5.89 8.26
C ASN A 89 -9.09 5.86 9.21
N LYS A 90 -9.77 7.01 9.35
CA LYS A 90 -11.02 7.11 10.12
C LYS A 90 -12.17 7.65 9.27
N ASN A 91 -13.32 6.99 9.37
CA ASN A 91 -14.59 7.54 8.92
C ASN A 91 -15.09 8.61 9.89
N ALA A 92 -16.11 9.36 9.47
CA ALA A 92 -16.78 10.38 10.31
C ALA A 92 -17.35 9.81 11.63
N ASP A 93 -17.65 8.51 11.68
CA ASP A 93 -18.11 7.79 12.88
C ASP A 93 -16.96 7.19 13.72
N GLY A 94 -15.71 7.40 13.29
CA GLY A 94 -14.51 6.87 13.93
C GLY A 94 -14.16 5.43 13.55
N SER A 95 -14.92 4.78 12.67
CA SER A 95 -14.59 3.43 12.19
C SER A 95 -13.34 3.45 11.30
N LYS A 96 -12.58 2.35 11.26
CA LYS A 96 -11.49 2.20 10.31
C LYS A 96 -12.00 2.05 8.89
N VAL A 97 -11.25 2.61 7.97
CA VAL A 97 -11.55 2.67 6.53
C VAL A 97 -10.81 1.54 5.79
N ILE A 98 -9.54 1.39 6.12
CA ILE A 98 -8.59 0.36 5.71
C ILE A 98 -8.29 -0.48 6.95
N ASP A 99 -8.58 -1.77 6.91
CA ASP A 99 -8.16 -2.72 7.94
C ASP A 99 -7.39 -3.87 7.31
N SER A 100 -6.13 -4.02 7.68
CA SER A 100 -5.21 -5.02 7.13
C SER A 100 -5.60 -6.46 7.46
N TYR A 101 -6.53 -6.68 8.40
CA TYR A 101 -7.05 -7.98 8.80
C TYR A 101 -8.43 -8.30 8.21
N GLU A 102 -9.07 -7.34 7.56
CA GLU A 102 -10.40 -7.53 6.98
C GLU A 102 -10.33 -7.57 5.46
N SER A 103 -11.37 -8.14 4.84
CA SER A 103 -11.47 -8.15 3.38
C SER A 103 -11.64 -6.73 2.84
N GLY A 104 -10.96 -6.44 1.74
CA GLY A 104 -10.98 -5.14 1.10
C GLY A 104 -9.89 -5.02 0.05
N GLN A 105 -9.73 -3.82 -0.50
CA GLN A 105 -8.77 -3.56 -1.56
C GLN A 105 -8.33 -2.10 -1.54
N ILE A 106 -7.06 -1.84 -1.80
CA ILE A 106 -6.51 -0.49 -2.04
C ILE A 106 -6.07 -0.44 -3.50
N ASP A 107 -6.73 0.40 -4.29
CA ASP A 107 -6.36 0.73 -5.66
C ASP A 107 -5.55 2.01 -5.68
N ILE A 108 -4.38 1.93 -6.31
CA ILE A 108 -3.42 3.01 -6.45
C ILE A 108 -3.22 3.24 -7.94
N ARG A 109 -3.59 4.42 -8.41
CA ARG A 109 -3.29 4.87 -9.76
C ARG A 109 -2.24 5.96 -9.73
N MET A 110 -1.26 5.81 -10.61
CA MET A 110 -0.19 6.79 -10.84
C MET A 110 -0.05 7.02 -12.34
N VAL A 111 0.61 8.12 -12.71
CA VAL A 111 0.85 8.48 -14.11
C VAL A 111 2.35 8.64 -14.33
N ARG A 112 2.85 8.07 -15.43
CA ARG A 112 4.25 8.22 -15.86
C ARG A 112 4.45 9.56 -16.58
N ARG A 113 5.71 9.98 -16.73
CA ARG A 113 6.14 11.19 -17.45
C ARG A 113 5.73 11.17 -18.92
N ASP A 114 5.57 9.99 -19.53
CA ASP A 114 5.04 9.83 -20.89
C ASP A 114 3.50 9.92 -20.98
N GLY A 115 2.81 10.11 -19.85
CA GLY A 115 1.36 10.18 -19.74
C GLY A 115 0.66 8.83 -19.62
N SER A 116 1.39 7.71 -19.63
CA SER A 116 0.79 6.39 -19.44
C SER A 116 0.36 6.16 -17.99
N VAL A 117 -0.78 5.48 -17.83
CA VAL A 117 -1.37 5.18 -16.52
C VAL A 117 -0.80 3.87 -16.00
N MET A 118 -0.50 3.83 -14.71
CA MET A 118 -0.18 2.62 -13.97
C MET A 118 -1.20 2.42 -12.85
N ASP A 119 -1.90 1.30 -12.90
CA ASP A 119 -2.78 0.88 -11.82
C ASP A 119 -2.09 -0.25 -11.03
N SER A 120 -2.19 -0.18 -9.71
CA SER A 120 -1.71 -1.20 -8.78
C SER A 120 -2.79 -1.46 -7.73
N THR A 121 -2.89 -2.71 -7.30
CA THR A 121 -3.88 -3.13 -6.33
C THR A 121 -3.21 -3.88 -5.18
N ILE A 122 -3.55 -3.49 -3.96
CA ILE A 122 -3.22 -4.22 -2.74
C ILE A 122 -4.50 -4.90 -2.25
N GLU A 123 -4.50 -6.23 -2.27
CA GLU A 123 -5.61 -7.04 -1.73
C GLU A 123 -5.50 -7.15 -0.20
N LEU A 124 -6.65 -7.06 0.48
CA LEU A 124 -6.79 -7.27 1.93
C LEU A 124 -7.65 -8.52 2.21
N PRO A 125 -7.40 -9.27 3.28
CA PRO A 125 -6.39 -9.03 4.32
C PRO A 125 -4.97 -9.22 3.80
N MET A 126 -3.99 -8.53 4.40
CA MET A 126 -2.60 -8.68 3.96
C MET A 126 -2.04 -10.05 4.35
N ASN A 127 -1.67 -10.86 3.36
CA ASN A 127 -1.11 -12.20 3.59
C ASN A 127 0.05 -12.26 4.59
N CYS A 128 0.91 -11.24 4.64
CA CYS A 128 2.07 -11.21 5.53
C CYS A 128 1.71 -11.10 7.02
N LEU A 129 0.45 -10.81 7.35
CA LEU A 129 -0.07 -10.79 8.72
C LEU A 129 -0.63 -12.13 9.18
N TYR A 130 -0.69 -13.12 8.30
CA TYR A 130 -1.27 -14.45 8.58
C TYR A 130 -0.23 -15.55 8.41
N VAL A 131 -0.49 -16.69 9.04
CA VAL A 131 0.28 -17.91 8.77
C VAL A 131 0.10 -18.27 7.29
N PRO A 132 1.18 -18.51 6.53
CA PRO A 132 1.09 -18.79 5.10
C PRO A 132 0.16 -19.97 4.82
N ARG A 133 -0.90 -19.70 4.07
CA ARG A 133 -1.86 -20.72 3.63
C ARG A 133 -1.37 -21.34 2.33
N LYS A 134 -1.50 -22.66 2.20
CA LYS A 134 -1.05 -23.40 1.02
C LYS A 134 -2.23 -24.02 0.30
N CYS A 135 -2.19 -23.96 -1.02
CA CYS A 135 -3.01 -24.81 -1.87
C CYS A 135 -2.56 -26.28 -1.78
N PRO A 136 -3.43 -27.26 -2.14
CA PRO A 136 -3.05 -28.68 -2.18
C PRO A 136 -1.83 -29.00 -3.06
N ASN A 137 -1.53 -28.15 -4.04
CA ASN A 137 -0.35 -28.26 -4.91
C ASN A 137 0.92 -27.61 -4.32
N GLY A 138 0.89 -27.14 -3.07
CA GLY A 138 2.01 -26.53 -2.36
C GLY A 138 2.27 -25.04 -2.66
N LYS A 139 1.49 -24.42 -3.56
CA LYS A 139 1.59 -22.98 -3.84
C LYS A 139 1.00 -22.14 -2.73
N ASP A 140 1.50 -20.91 -2.57
CA ASP A 140 0.91 -19.93 -1.66
C ASP A 140 -0.51 -19.58 -2.11
N ALA A 141 -1.43 -19.59 -1.14
CA ALA A 141 -2.80 -19.15 -1.32
C ALA A 141 -3.00 -17.84 -0.57
N HIS A 142 -3.68 -16.89 -1.20
CA HIS A 142 -4.09 -15.67 -0.51
C HIS A 142 -5.06 -16.03 0.63
N ILE A 143 -4.96 -15.32 1.76
CA ILE A 143 -5.75 -15.62 2.95
C ILE A 143 -7.26 -15.46 2.70
N SER A 144 -7.65 -14.51 1.86
CA SER A 144 -9.05 -14.27 1.47
C SER A 144 -9.66 -15.33 0.55
N TRP A 145 -8.86 -16.22 -0.05
CA TRP A 145 -9.38 -17.17 -1.05
C TRP A 145 -10.18 -18.30 -0.42
N LYS A 146 -11.39 -18.56 -0.91
CA LYS A 146 -12.20 -19.72 -0.47
C LYS A 146 -11.85 -21.00 -1.21
N PHE A 147 -11.25 -20.87 -2.40
CA PHE A 147 -10.90 -21.97 -3.27
C PHE A 147 -9.53 -21.74 -3.86
N CYS A 148 -8.79 -22.83 -4.08
CA CYS A 148 -7.52 -22.77 -4.76
C CYS A 148 -7.73 -22.52 -6.27
N PRO A 149 -7.18 -21.47 -6.88
CA PRO A 149 -7.42 -21.16 -8.29
C PRO A 149 -6.81 -22.19 -9.25
N TRP A 150 -5.85 -22.99 -8.79
CA TRP A 150 -5.20 -24.01 -9.61
C TRP A 150 -5.90 -25.36 -9.57
N THR A 151 -6.54 -25.72 -8.44
CA THR A 151 -7.11 -27.06 -8.25
C THR A 151 -8.64 -27.04 -8.08
N GLY A 152 -9.25 -25.88 -7.83
CA GLY A 152 -10.67 -25.74 -7.52
C GLY A 152 -11.08 -26.31 -6.16
N VAL A 153 -10.12 -26.84 -5.39
CA VAL A 153 -10.38 -27.42 -4.07
C VAL A 153 -10.68 -26.30 -3.07
N PRO A 154 -11.72 -26.44 -2.23
CA PRO A 154 -11.97 -25.53 -1.12
C PRO A 154 -10.73 -25.42 -0.23
N LEU A 155 -10.37 -24.21 0.13
CA LEU A 155 -9.35 -23.98 1.14
C LEU A 155 -10.08 -23.90 2.48
N GLU A 156 -9.66 -24.70 3.47
CA GLU A 156 -10.21 -24.65 4.84
C GLU A 156 -9.72 -23.39 5.56
N ASP A 157 -10.59 -22.77 6.35
CA ASP A 157 -10.30 -21.54 7.12
C ASP A 157 -9.18 -21.76 8.15
#